data_AF-A0A8S9LSG3-F1
#
_entry.id   AF-A0A8S9LSG3-F1
#
_cell.length_a   1.000
_cell.length_b   1.000
_cell.length_c   1.000
_cell.angle_alpha   90.00
_cell.angle_beta   90.00
_cell.angle_gamma   90.00
#
_symmetry.space_group_name_H-M   'P 1'
#
loop_
_entity.id
_entity.type
_entity.pdbx_description
1 polymer ?
#
loop_
_entity_poly.entity_id
_entity_poly.type
_entity_poly.pdbx_seq_one_letter_code
_entity_poly.pdbx_strand_id
1 'polypeptide(L)'
;MVYKIISLRLNNPREYTKRYKRNLWDNEKVRDTFTPEDAGRVLKLKPLLSRPDSDVWGLTNHMGYTTQSAYQLLSAVHDQNNPTHRALPPVEQQLWKNLWKGPETTCHLLFTCPAAVEAWKLAQIPPPRGGFSPDSTFLNLHYMIACTKKRNSELGNFKTFPWILWNLWKSRNELVFENSRTSPLSCVTKSVEEANIWFQVNGDSGDPVQTPAQPPPTSHQWERPPQDFLNCNIGSVWDHRYGLNGAGWLVRDHQGIAINHSRRAFVGSMSKREADLKSLHWAVESMVNMRLNNVILEASSIELRESLLEPHRFPELQSLIANILLLLSRLVSWSLLHVQESRNRVSNAIAVSVTADLRTQSYVAAGGPSWLSHTILSEAQAM
;
A
#
# COMPACT_ATOMS: atom_id res chain seq x y z
N MET A 1 8.17 13.57 13.35
CA MET A 1 7.36 14.16 14.43
C MET A 1 6.30 15.04 13.81
N VAL A 2 5.07 14.52 13.68
CA VAL A 2 3.90 15.33 13.37
C VAL A 2 3.38 15.83 14.71
N TYR A 3 3.34 17.14 14.91
CA TYR A 3 2.79 17.70 16.13
C TYR A 3 1.31 18.01 15.88
N LYS A 4 0.44 17.33 16.62
CA LYS A 4 -0.95 17.73 16.73
C LYS A 4 -1.02 18.87 17.73
N ILE A 5 -1.37 20.08 17.29
CA ILE A 5 -1.67 21.18 18.21
C ILE A 5 -3.00 20.84 18.86
N ILE A 6 -2.95 20.15 20.00
CA ILE A 6 -4.11 19.93 20.86
C ILE A 6 -4.60 21.32 21.30
N SER A 7 -5.92 21.50 21.44
CA SER A 7 -6.54 22.78 21.74
C SER A 7 -6.21 23.27 23.17
N LEU A 8 -5.00 23.80 23.34
CA LEU A 8 -4.45 24.41 24.57
C LEU A 8 -4.81 25.91 24.68
N ARG A 9 -5.78 26.33 23.87
CA ARG A 9 -6.27 27.71 23.80
C ARG A 9 -7.36 27.90 24.85
N LEU A 10 -7.43 29.07 25.46
CA LEU A 10 -8.55 29.44 26.33
C LEU A 10 -9.84 29.48 25.50
N ASN A 11 -10.71 28.47 25.64
CA ASN A 11 -12.08 28.50 25.15
C ASN A 11 -12.97 29.06 26.25
N ASN A 12 -13.67 30.17 26.02
CA ASN A 12 -14.68 30.64 26.97
C ASN A 12 -15.94 31.12 26.24
N PRO A 13 -17.02 30.30 26.21
CA PRO A 13 -18.36 30.76 25.88
C PRO A 13 -19.09 31.18 27.17
N ARG A 14 -19.17 32.50 27.36
CA ARG A 14 -20.04 33.24 28.32
C ARG A 14 -19.65 33.16 29.80
N GLU A 15 -18.99 34.22 30.28
CA GLU A 15 -19.51 35.06 31.37
C GLU A 15 -18.80 36.42 31.43
N TYR A 16 -19.56 37.41 31.88
CA TYR A 16 -19.25 38.84 31.82
C TYR A 16 -18.08 39.24 32.72
N THR A 17 -17.07 39.94 32.18
CA THR A 17 -16.54 41.21 32.74
C THR A 17 -15.47 41.82 31.83
N LYS A 18 -15.52 43.15 31.75
CA LYS A 18 -14.71 44.01 30.86
C LYS A 18 -13.22 43.98 31.23
N ARG A 19 -12.37 43.63 30.27
CA ARG A 19 -11.06 44.22 29.89
C ARG A 19 -10.00 43.16 29.54
N TYR A 20 -9.43 43.31 28.34
CA TYR A 20 -8.31 42.56 27.74
C TYR A 20 -8.55 41.10 27.34
N LYS A 21 -9.23 40.90 26.20
CA LYS A 21 -9.07 39.68 25.39
C LYS A 21 -7.61 39.61 24.91
N ARG A 22 -6.81 38.70 25.47
CA ARG A 22 -5.47 38.40 24.94
C ARG A 22 -5.49 36.99 24.37
N ASN A 23 -5.02 36.86 23.12
CA ASN A 23 -4.62 35.61 22.47
C ASN A 23 -3.54 34.93 23.33
N LEU A 24 -3.93 34.14 24.33
CA LEU A 24 -3.03 33.52 25.28
C LEU A 24 -3.27 32.02 25.36
N TRP A 25 -2.20 31.30 25.64
CA TRP A 25 -2.23 29.89 25.97
C TRP A 25 -2.79 29.68 27.38
N ASP A 26 -3.46 28.55 27.57
CA ASP A 26 -3.76 28.00 28.89
C ASP A 26 -2.44 27.50 29.51
N ASN A 27 -1.91 28.25 30.48
CA ASN A 27 -0.57 28.01 31.01
C ASN A 27 -0.44 26.66 31.71
N GLU A 28 -1.50 26.24 32.39
CA GLU A 28 -1.54 24.98 33.14
C GLU A 28 -1.50 23.81 32.15
N LYS A 29 -2.37 23.84 31.13
CA LYS A 29 -2.39 22.78 30.11
C LYS A 29 -1.11 22.71 29.27
N VAL A 30 -0.48 23.85 28.95
CA VAL A 30 0.81 23.84 28.22
C VAL A 30 1.90 23.19 29.07
N ARG A 31 1.95 23.49 30.37
CA ARG A 31 2.95 22.91 31.28
C ARG A 31 2.72 21.43 31.57
N ASP A 32 1.47 20.98 31.57
CA ASP A 32 1.12 19.56 31.70
C ASP A 32 1.39 18.75 30.43
N THR A 33 1.40 19.40 29.26
CA THR A 33 1.54 18.71 27.95
C THR A 33 3.00 18.62 27.47
N PHE A 34 3.83 19.61 27.80
CA PHE A 34 5.20 19.72 27.28
C PHE A 34 6.25 19.66 28.40
N THR A 35 7.48 19.28 28.05
CA THR A 35 8.62 19.37 28.99
C THR A 35 8.81 20.82 29.47
N PRO A 36 9.39 21.07 30.66
CA PRO A 36 9.55 22.43 31.18
C PRO A 36 10.28 23.39 30.22
N GLU A 37 11.26 22.87 29.47
CA GLU A 37 12.00 23.62 28.46
C GLU A 37 11.12 24.00 27.27
N ASP A 38 10.37 23.03 26.72
CA ASP A 38 9.50 23.25 25.57
C ASP A 38 8.26 24.08 25.92
N ALA A 39 7.67 23.87 27.11
CA ALA A 39 6.58 24.68 27.64
C ALA A 39 6.99 26.16 27.74
N GLY A 40 8.23 26.43 28.18
CA GLY A 40 8.79 27.78 28.22
C GLY A 40 8.94 28.43 26.84
N ARG A 41 9.15 27.64 25.78
CA ARG A 41 9.19 28.11 24.39
C ARG A 41 7.78 28.32 23.83
N VAL A 42 6.85 27.39 24.07
CA VAL A 42 5.45 27.47 23.62
C VAL A 42 4.73 28.67 24.20
N LEU A 43 4.92 28.96 25.50
CA LEU A 43 4.29 30.11 26.17
C LEU A 43 4.72 31.48 25.61
N LYS A 44 5.84 31.54 24.86
CA LYS A 44 6.30 32.76 24.18
C LYS A 44 5.62 32.98 22.83
N LEU A 45 4.97 31.96 22.26
CA LEU A 45 4.25 32.04 20.99
C LEU A 45 2.87 32.66 21.20
N LYS A 46 2.35 33.37 20.19
CA LYS A 46 0.96 33.89 20.21
C LYS A 46 0.02 32.92 19.48
N PRO A 47 -0.97 32.33 20.16
CA PRO A 47 -1.92 31.44 19.50
C PRO A 47 -2.83 32.22 18.54
N LEU A 48 -2.98 31.70 17.32
CA LEU A 48 -3.87 32.27 16.29
C LEU A 48 -5.27 31.65 16.41
N LEU A 49 -6.13 32.28 17.22
CA LEU A 49 -7.50 31.79 17.50
C LEU A 49 -8.41 31.67 16.26
N SER A 50 -8.08 32.34 15.15
CA SER A 50 -8.86 32.34 13.91
C SER A 50 -8.62 31.14 12.99
N ARG A 51 -7.58 30.33 13.24
CA ARG A 51 -7.28 29.12 12.45
C ARG A 51 -7.62 27.85 13.23
N PRO A 52 -8.31 26.86 12.61
CA PRO A 52 -8.50 25.55 13.21
C PRO A 52 -7.14 24.86 13.41
N ASP A 53 -7.08 23.93 14.37
CA ASP A 53 -5.88 23.15 14.63
C ASP A 53 -5.59 22.21 13.45
N SER A 54 -4.31 22.11 13.06
CA SER A 54 -3.86 21.33 11.91
C SER A 54 -2.56 20.62 12.23
N ASP A 55 -2.41 19.39 11.75
CA ASP A 55 -1.16 18.65 11.84
C ASP A 55 -0.09 19.30 10.96
N VAL A 56 1.09 19.52 11.54
CA VAL A 56 2.19 20.22 10.86
C VAL A 56 3.49 19.45 10.97
N TRP A 57 4.26 19.49 9.89
CA TRP A 57 5.57 18.85 9.83
C TRP A 57 6.64 19.79 10.39
N GLY A 58 7.20 19.45 11.56
CA GLY A 58 8.11 20.32 12.31
C GLY A 58 9.53 20.43 11.77
N LEU A 59 9.85 19.78 10.64
CA LEU A 59 11.20 19.76 10.06
C LEU A 59 11.34 20.65 8.82
N THR A 60 10.29 21.41 8.49
CA THR A 60 10.32 22.38 7.39
C THR A 60 9.74 23.71 7.85
N ASN A 61 10.34 24.81 7.38
CA ASN A 61 9.90 26.17 7.75
C ASN A 61 8.49 26.51 7.23
N HIS A 62 8.01 25.79 6.21
CA HIS A 62 6.68 25.97 5.63
C HIS A 62 5.63 24.99 6.19
N MET A 63 5.96 24.26 7.26
CA MET A 63 5.06 23.34 7.96
C MET A 63 4.53 22.16 7.12
N GLY A 64 5.05 21.98 5.90
CA GLY A 64 4.65 20.97 4.94
C GLY A 64 5.62 19.78 4.91
N TYR A 65 5.08 18.58 4.77
CA TYR A 65 5.87 17.37 4.61
C TYR A 65 6.61 17.37 3.27
N THR A 66 7.91 17.06 3.30
CA THR A 66 8.69 16.76 2.08
C THR A 66 9.43 15.46 2.27
N THR A 67 9.57 14.68 1.19
CA THR A 67 10.35 13.44 1.20
C THR A 67 11.77 13.70 1.74
N GLN A 68 12.41 14.80 1.31
CA GLN A 68 13.74 15.20 1.78
C GLN A 68 13.85 15.37 3.31
N SER A 69 12.88 16.02 3.95
CA SER A 69 12.91 16.27 5.40
C SER A 69 12.59 15.01 6.22
N ALA A 70 11.80 14.08 5.68
CA ALA A 70 11.60 12.76 6.27
C ALA A 70 12.87 11.90 6.23
N TYR A 71 13.61 11.94 5.11
CA TYR A 71 14.89 11.23 4.99
C TYR A 71 15.97 11.80 5.92
N GLN A 72 16.04 13.13 6.08
CA GLN A 72 16.96 13.77 7.03
C GLN A 72 16.70 13.32 8.48
N LEU A 73 15.43 13.18 8.88
CA LEU A 73 15.07 12.65 10.20
C LEU A 73 15.51 11.20 10.37
N LEU A 74 15.24 10.35 9.37
CA LEU A 74 15.60 8.93 9.41
C LEU A 74 17.13 8.74 9.51
N SER A 75 17.91 9.54 8.76
CA SER A 75 19.37 9.53 8.84
C SER A 75 19.87 9.90 10.23
N ALA A 76 19.36 10.99 10.81
CA ALA A 76 19.78 11.44 12.15
C ALA A 76 19.42 10.42 13.24
N VAL A 77 18.26 9.75 13.13
CA VAL A 77 17.84 8.67 14.04
C VAL A 77 18.71 7.43 13.88
N HIS A 78 19.13 7.11 12.66
CA HIS A 78 20.03 5.98 12.39
C HIS A 78 21.42 6.22 13.00
N ASP A 79 21.97 7.43 12.81
CA ASP A 79 23.28 7.82 13.35
C ASP A 79 23.31 7.83 14.89
N GLN A 80 22.21 8.20 15.54
CA GLN A 80 22.09 8.14 17.01
C GLN A 80 22.02 6.71 17.55
N ASN A 81 21.41 5.79 16.80
CA ASN A 81 21.17 4.41 17.26
C ASN A 81 22.34 3.46 16.96
N ASN A 82 23.30 3.82 16.10
CA ASN A 82 24.43 2.97 15.72
C ASN A 82 25.77 3.74 15.65
N PRO A 83 26.39 4.08 16.80
CA PRO A 83 27.63 4.86 16.84
C PRO A 83 28.88 4.12 16.32
N THR A 84 28.79 2.85 15.94
CA THR A 84 29.93 1.98 15.57
C THR A 84 30.15 1.79 14.07
N HIS A 85 29.44 2.51 13.19
CA HIS A 85 29.71 2.41 11.76
C HIS A 85 31.09 3.00 11.46
N ARG A 86 32.10 2.13 11.28
CA ARG A 86 33.48 2.54 10.95
C ARG A 86 33.46 3.26 9.60
N ALA A 87 33.58 4.58 9.64
CA ALA A 87 33.80 5.40 8.46
C ALA A 87 35.13 5.01 7.80
N LEU A 88 35.17 4.97 6.46
CA LEU A 88 36.40 4.74 5.71
C LEU A 88 37.43 5.83 6.02
N PRO A 89 38.75 5.53 5.95
CA PRO A 89 39.79 6.51 6.20
C PRO A 89 39.65 7.76 5.30
N PRO A 90 40.03 8.95 5.77
CA PRO A 90 39.81 10.22 5.07
C PRO A 90 40.37 10.28 3.64
N VAL A 91 41.47 9.56 3.37
CA VAL A 91 42.10 9.49 2.03
C VAL A 91 41.20 8.80 1.01
N GLU A 92 40.53 7.71 1.40
CA GLU A 92 39.57 7.04 0.53
C GLU A 92 38.33 7.90 0.35
N GLN A 93 37.80 8.52 1.41
CA GLN A 93 36.68 9.47 1.28
C GLN A 93 37.00 10.63 0.31
N GLN A 94 38.25 11.11 0.30
CA GLN A 94 38.70 12.16 -0.61
C GLN A 94 38.86 11.65 -2.06
N LEU A 95 39.39 10.44 -2.24
CA LEU A 95 39.49 9.76 -3.55
C LEU A 95 38.10 9.48 -4.14
N TRP A 96 37.14 9.05 -3.31
CA TRP A 96 35.75 8.79 -3.73
C TRP A 96 34.99 10.10 -3.94
N LYS A 97 35.15 11.14 -3.10
CA LYS A 97 34.64 12.48 -3.43
C LYS A 97 35.13 12.99 -4.79
N ASN A 98 36.33 12.59 -5.23
CA ASN A 98 36.91 13.00 -6.50
C ASN A 98 36.46 12.13 -7.69
N LEU A 99 36.21 10.82 -7.50
CA LEU A 99 35.63 9.93 -8.53
C LEU A 99 34.18 10.24 -8.85
N TRP A 100 33.47 10.90 -7.93
CA TRP A 100 32.07 11.30 -8.03
C TRP A 100 31.89 12.84 -8.13
N LYS A 101 32.87 13.56 -8.69
CA LYS A 101 32.78 15.02 -8.90
C LYS A 101 31.82 15.37 -10.05
N GLY A 102 30.57 15.59 -9.69
CA GLY A 102 29.52 16.23 -10.47
C GLY A 102 28.20 16.20 -9.68
N PRO A 103 27.23 17.10 -9.94
CA PRO A 103 25.89 16.92 -9.38
C PRO A 103 25.37 15.55 -9.86
N GLU A 104 25.02 14.68 -8.92
CA GLU A 104 24.43 13.39 -9.29
C GLU A 104 23.03 13.64 -9.85
N THR A 105 22.95 13.62 -11.18
CA THR A 105 21.69 13.74 -11.91
C THR A 105 21.13 12.35 -12.19
N THR A 106 19.81 12.28 -12.47
CA THR A 106 19.16 11.06 -12.94
C THR A 106 19.88 10.44 -14.14
N CYS A 107 20.39 11.28 -15.06
CA CYS A 107 21.16 10.82 -16.21
C CYS A 107 22.52 10.24 -15.82
N HIS A 108 23.22 10.87 -14.87
CA HIS A 108 24.47 10.34 -14.33
C HIS A 108 24.26 8.98 -13.68
N LEU A 109 23.30 8.88 -12.77
CA LEU A 109 22.98 7.64 -12.07
C LEU A 109 22.61 6.50 -13.03
N LEU A 110 21.70 6.75 -13.97
CA LEU A 110 21.07 5.68 -14.75
C LEU A 110 21.77 5.37 -16.08
N PHE A 111 22.57 6.29 -16.62
CA PHE A 111 23.07 6.17 -18.00
C PHE A 111 24.55 6.49 -18.20
N THR A 112 25.11 7.49 -17.50
CA THR A 112 26.44 8.02 -17.85
C THR A 112 27.54 7.75 -16.81
N CYS A 113 27.21 7.33 -15.58
CA CYS A 113 28.24 6.94 -14.62
C CYS A 113 28.96 5.64 -15.05
N PRO A 114 30.22 5.42 -14.64
CA PRO A 114 31.00 4.25 -15.06
C PRO A 114 30.29 2.91 -14.81
N ALA A 115 29.64 2.76 -13.67
CA ALA A 115 28.90 1.55 -13.31
C ALA A 115 27.69 1.31 -14.22
N ALA A 116 26.95 2.37 -14.57
CA ALA A 116 25.82 2.28 -15.50
C ALA A 116 26.30 1.94 -16.92
N VAL A 117 27.35 2.62 -17.41
CA VAL A 117 27.93 2.34 -18.73
C VAL A 117 28.39 0.88 -18.83
N GLU A 118 29.03 0.35 -17.79
CA GLU A 118 29.43 -1.05 -17.72
C GLU A 118 28.23 -2.00 -17.70
N ALA A 119 27.19 -1.69 -16.91
CA ALA A 119 25.96 -2.49 -16.86
C ALA A 119 25.25 -2.54 -18.23
N TRP A 120 25.14 -1.41 -18.95
CA TRP A 120 24.56 -1.38 -20.29
C TRP A 120 25.36 -2.20 -21.30
N LYS A 121 26.70 -2.16 -21.20
CA LYS A 121 27.59 -2.98 -22.02
C LYS A 121 27.42 -4.47 -21.73
N LEU A 122 27.36 -4.87 -20.46
CA LEU A 122 27.15 -6.26 -20.03
C LEU A 122 25.77 -6.79 -20.43
N ALA A 123 24.75 -5.93 -20.40
CA ALA A 123 23.40 -6.27 -20.88
C ALA A 123 23.30 -6.36 -22.41
N GLN A 124 24.38 -6.04 -23.13
CA GLN A 124 24.42 -5.99 -24.60
C GLN A 124 23.41 -5.00 -25.19
N ILE A 125 23.14 -3.91 -24.47
CA ILE A 125 22.28 -2.81 -24.93
C ILE A 125 23.17 -1.66 -25.41
N PRO A 126 23.32 -1.47 -26.73
CA PRO A 126 24.18 -0.42 -27.25
C PRO A 126 23.58 0.96 -26.97
N PRO A 127 24.41 1.98 -26.66
CA PRO A 127 23.95 3.35 -26.55
C PRO A 127 23.61 3.94 -27.94
N PRO A 128 22.92 5.10 -28.00
CA PRO A 128 22.79 5.89 -29.23
C PRO A 128 24.15 6.19 -29.86
N ARG A 129 24.19 6.49 -31.17
CA ARG A 129 25.45 6.82 -31.89
C ARG A 129 26.24 7.98 -31.26
N GLY A 130 25.56 8.89 -30.55
CA GLY A 130 26.18 10.00 -29.81
C GLY A 130 26.33 9.77 -28.30
N GLY A 131 26.13 8.55 -27.82
CA GLY A 131 26.05 8.24 -26.39
C GLY A 131 24.70 8.61 -25.77
N PHE A 132 24.53 8.28 -24.48
CA PHE A 132 23.40 8.75 -23.70
C PHE A 132 23.55 10.24 -23.38
N SER A 133 22.44 10.97 -23.38
CA SER A 133 22.41 12.38 -23.01
C SER A 133 22.69 12.53 -21.50
N PRO A 134 23.65 13.37 -21.09
CA PRO A 134 23.91 13.66 -19.68
C PRO A 134 22.83 14.57 -19.05
N ASP A 135 22.01 15.23 -19.87
CA ASP A 135 21.09 16.29 -19.42
C ASP A 135 19.61 15.95 -19.67
N SER A 136 19.31 14.89 -20.44
CA SER A 136 17.93 14.55 -20.80
C SER A 136 17.59 13.09 -20.54
N THR A 137 16.92 12.84 -19.41
CA THR A 137 16.35 11.53 -19.09
C THR A 137 15.27 11.13 -20.11
N PHE A 138 14.53 12.12 -20.62
CA PHE A 138 13.51 11.90 -21.65
C PHE A 138 14.11 11.32 -22.93
N LEU A 139 15.19 11.91 -23.46
CA LEU A 139 15.84 11.41 -24.68
C LEU A 139 16.38 10.00 -24.49
N ASN A 140 16.96 9.71 -23.32
CA ASN A 140 17.50 8.38 -23.00
C ASN A 140 16.37 7.34 -22.94
N LEU A 141 15.28 7.60 -22.22
CA LEU A 141 14.14 6.69 -22.14
C LEU A 141 13.43 6.52 -23.49
N HIS A 142 13.29 7.61 -24.26
CA HIS A 142 12.70 7.57 -25.60
C HIS A 142 13.50 6.65 -26.53
N TYR A 143 14.83 6.70 -26.48
CA TYR A 143 15.69 5.78 -27.22
C TYR A 143 15.44 4.31 -26.82
N MET A 144 15.40 4.01 -25.52
CA MET A 144 15.19 2.64 -25.02
C MET A 144 13.83 2.07 -25.48
N ILE A 145 12.76 2.88 -25.38
CA ILE A 145 11.41 2.50 -25.82
C ILE A 145 11.33 2.37 -27.35
N ALA A 146 12.02 3.22 -28.10
CA ALA A 146 12.06 3.10 -29.57
C ALA A 146 12.76 1.81 -30.01
N CYS A 147 13.79 1.37 -29.28
CA CYS A 147 14.51 0.13 -29.55
C CYS A 147 13.70 -1.12 -29.19
N THR A 148 12.85 -1.09 -28.15
CA THR A 148 11.98 -2.23 -27.80
C THR A 148 10.92 -2.54 -28.86
N LYS A 149 10.53 -1.56 -29.67
CA LYS A 149 9.52 -1.69 -30.73
C LYS A 149 10.09 -2.24 -32.06
N LYS A 150 11.41 -2.28 -32.23
CA LYS A 150 12.04 -2.81 -33.45
C LYS A 150 12.05 -4.33 -33.40
N ARG A 151 11.35 -4.96 -34.35
CA ARG A 151 11.10 -6.41 -34.45
C ARG A 151 12.32 -7.21 -34.96
N ASN A 152 13.54 -6.80 -34.63
CA ASN A 152 14.76 -7.51 -35.02
C ASN A 152 15.19 -8.47 -33.89
N SER A 153 15.43 -9.72 -34.26
CA SER A 153 15.80 -10.84 -33.37
C SER A 153 17.11 -10.64 -32.60
N GLU A 154 17.98 -9.76 -33.07
CA GLU A 154 19.27 -9.44 -32.42
C GLU A 154 19.15 -8.46 -31.23
N LEU A 155 18.01 -7.77 -31.07
CA LEU A 155 17.77 -6.75 -30.03
C LEU A 155 16.89 -7.27 -28.86
N GLY A 156 16.80 -8.59 -28.67
CA GLY A 156 15.94 -9.22 -27.65
C GLY A 156 16.13 -8.68 -26.22
N ASN A 157 17.33 -8.23 -25.88
CA ASN A 157 17.67 -7.72 -24.55
C ASN A 157 17.13 -6.33 -24.26
N PHE A 158 16.66 -5.56 -25.26
CA PHE A 158 16.05 -4.26 -24.98
C PHE A 158 14.80 -4.38 -24.12
N LYS A 159 14.16 -5.54 -24.03
CA LYS A 159 13.03 -5.76 -23.12
C LYS A 159 13.41 -5.71 -21.64
N THR A 160 14.67 -5.96 -21.27
CA THR A 160 15.12 -6.02 -19.86
C THR A 160 15.51 -4.65 -19.29
N PHE A 161 15.50 -3.60 -20.12
CA PHE A 161 15.97 -2.26 -19.72
C PHE A 161 15.28 -1.67 -18.47
N PRO A 162 13.97 -1.88 -18.19
CA PRO A 162 13.34 -1.31 -17.00
C PRO A 162 13.93 -1.89 -15.72
N TRP A 163 14.25 -3.19 -15.72
CA TRP A 163 14.88 -3.86 -14.59
C TRP A 163 16.32 -3.40 -14.36
N ILE A 164 17.06 -3.11 -15.43
CA ILE A 164 18.41 -2.56 -15.33
C ILE A 164 18.38 -1.16 -14.71
N LEU A 165 17.46 -0.29 -15.14
CA LEU A 165 17.28 1.04 -14.53
C LEU A 165 16.95 0.93 -13.03
N TRP A 166 16.05 0.01 -12.67
CA TRP A 166 15.66 -0.22 -11.30
C TRP A 166 16.81 -0.73 -10.43
N ASN A 167 17.57 -1.73 -10.91
CA ASN A 167 18.67 -2.30 -10.17
C ASN A 167 19.87 -1.34 -10.07
N LEU A 168 20.11 -0.47 -11.07
CA LEU A 168 21.11 0.61 -10.96
C LEU A 168 20.73 1.63 -9.88
N TRP A 169 19.45 2.01 -9.81
CA TRP A 169 18.95 2.88 -8.74
C TRP A 169 19.05 2.21 -7.35
N LYS A 170 18.67 0.94 -7.23
CA LYS A 170 18.84 0.16 -5.98
C LYS A 170 20.30 0.07 -5.57
N SER A 171 21.19 -0.26 -6.50
CA SER A 171 22.64 -0.36 -6.25
C SER A 171 23.23 0.94 -5.72
N ARG A 172 22.76 2.09 -6.24
CA ARG A 172 23.17 3.39 -5.69
C ARG A 172 22.65 3.61 -4.28
N ASN A 173 21.40 3.25 -4.00
CA ASN A 173 20.84 3.38 -2.66
C ASN A 173 21.53 2.46 -1.65
N GLU A 174 21.78 1.20 -2.01
CA GLU A 174 22.59 0.27 -1.20
C GLU A 174 23.97 0.87 -0.88
N LEU A 175 24.60 1.55 -1.85
CA LEU A 175 25.86 2.25 -1.62
C LEU A 175 25.72 3.47 -0.70
N VAL A 176 24.65 4.26 -0.83
CA VAL A 176 24.42 5.46 0.01
C VAL A 176 24.08 5.08 1.44
N PHE A 177 23.23 4.06 1.64
CA PHE A 177 22.60 3.77 2.92
C PHE A 177 23.23 2.60 3.67
N GLU A 178 23.78 1.62 2.95
CA GLU A 178 24.31 0.38 3.54
C GLU A 178 25.83 0.27 3.35
N ASN A 179 26.45 1.23 2.67
CA ASN A 179 27.85 1.21 2.24
C ASN A 179 28.23 -0.11 1.52
N SER A 180 27.23 -0.73 0.89
CA SER A 180 27.33 -2.01 0.20
C SER A 180 27.46 -1.79 -1.30
N ARG A 181 28.26 -2.61 -1.97
CA ARG A 181 28.52 -2.48 -3.41
C ARG A 181 27.99 -3.70 -4.16
N THR A 182 26.96 -3.47 -4.97
CA THR A 182 26.54 -4.40 -6.01
C THR A 182 27.45 -4.21 -7.23
N SER A 183 28.03 -5.29 -7.75
CA SER A 183 28.80 -5.20 -9.01
C SER A 183 27.87 -4.98 -10.21
N PRO A 184 28.32 -4.27 -11.28
CA PRO A 184 27.53 -4.11 -12.51
C PRO A 184 27.09 -5.44 -13.12
N LEU A 185 27.94 -6.47 -13.03
CA LEU A 185 27.59 -7.83 -13.46
C LEU A 185 26.43 -8.40 -12.64
N SER A 186 26.48 -8.32 -11.31
CA SER A 186 25.38 -8.80 -10.44
C SER A 186 24.09 -8.02 -10.69
N CYS A 187 24.19 -6.69 -10.91
CA CYS A 187 23.07 -5.84 -11.28
C CYS A 187 22.39 -6.33 -12.57
N VAL A 188 23.16 -6.64 -13.62
CA VAL A 188 22.63 -7.14 -14.89
C VAL A 188 22.07 -8.55 -14.76
N THR A 189 22.77 -9.47 -14.09
CA THR A 189 22.29 -10.85 -13.87
C THR A 189 20.94 -10.84 -13.15
N LYS A 190 20.81 -10.10 -12.04
CA LYS A 190 19.53 -9.93 -11.33
C LYS A 190 18.45 -9.33 -12.22
N SER A 191 18.80 -8.31 -13.00
CA SER A 191 17.85 -7.66 -13.91
C SER A 191 17.33 -8.60 -14.99
N VAL A 192 18.20 -9.46 -15.55
CA VAL A 192 17.84 -10.44 -16.57
C VAL A 192 17.00 -11.57 -15.97
N GLU A 193 17.36 -12.06 -14.78
CA GLU A 193 16.58 -13.07 -14.05
C GLU A 193 15.18 -12.56 -13.71
N GLU A 194 15.06 -11.37 -13.10
CA GLU A 194 13.79 -10.73 -12.76
C GLU A 194 12.93 -10.49 -14.02
N ALA A 195 13.55 -10.03 -15.11
CA ALA A 195 12.86 -9.82 -16.38
C ALA A 195 12.39 -11.14 -17.00
N ASN A 196 13.22 -12.19 -17.00
CA ASN A 196 12.87 -13.50 -17.53
C ASN A 196 11.72 -14.13 -16.74
N ILE A 197 11.75 -14.07 -15.41
CA ILE A 197 10.64 -14.52 -14.56
C ILE A 197 9.37 -13.76 -14.92
N TRP A 198 9.45 -12.43 -15.07
CA TRP A 198 8.29 -11.61 -15.42
C TRP A 198 7.73 -11.96 -16.80
N PHE A 199 8.59 -12.14 -17.82
CA PHE A 199 8.15 -12.53 -19.16
C PHE A 199 7.71 -13.99 -19.27
N GLN A 200 8.19 -14.88 -18.40
CA GLN A 200 7.72 -16.27 -18.33
C GLN A 200 6.32 -16.34 -17.71
N VAL A 201 6.06 -15.54 -16.67
CA VAL A 201 4.75 -15.49 -15.99
C VAL A 201 3.71 -14.74 -16.83
N ASN A 202 4.13 -13.72 -17.59
CA ASN A 202 3.22 -12.81 -18.29
C ASN A 202 3.33 -12.87 -19.83
N GLY A 203 4.13 -13.79 -20.38
CA GLY A 203 4.33 -13.92 -21.82
C GLY A 203 3.43 -14.97 -22.43
N ASP A 204 2.61 -14.56 -23.39
CA ASP A 204 1.86 -15.47 -24.27
C ASP A 204 2.82 -16.33 -25.09
N SER A 205 3.14 -17.53 -24.62
CA SER A 205 3.79 -18.57 -25.43
C SER A 205 2.97 -19.84 -25.31
N GLY A 206 2.17 -20.11 -26.35
CA GLY A 206 1.54 -21.40 -26.55
C GLY A 206 2.60 -22.45 -26.86
N ASP A 207 2.87 -23.32 -25.89
CA ASP A 207 2.99 -24.77 -26.11
C ASP A 207 2.99 -25.51 -24.75
N PRO A 208 2.43 -26.73 -24.68
CA PRO A 208 1.93 -27.30 -23.43
C PRO A 208 3.03 -28.04 -22.66
N VAL A 209 3.59 -27.41 -21.63
CA VAL A 209 4.33 -28.13 -20.59
C VAL A 209 3.31 -28.69 -19.59
N GLN A 210 3.13 -30.01 -19.63
CA GLN A 210 2.33 -30.77 -18.68
C GLN A 210 2.90 -30.59 -17.26
N THR A 211 2.29 -29.69 -16.49
CA THR A 211 2.49 -29.55 -15.03
C THR A 211 1.08 -29.45 -14.42
N PRO A 212 0.83 -30.03 -13.23
CA PRO A 212 -0.53 -30.31 -12.75
C PRO A 212 -1.37 -29.04 -12.72
N ALA A 213 -2.58 -29.14 -13.29
CA ALA A 213 -3.57 -28.08 -13.50
C ALA A 213 -3.46 -26.89 -12.54
N GLN A 214 -2.91 -25.77 -13.02
CA GLN A 214 -3.33 -24.48 -12.51
C GLN A 214 -4.77 -24.22 -12.98
N PRO A 215 -5.64 -23.67 -12.12
CA PRO A 215 -7.02 -23.38 -12.49
C PRO A 215 -7.06 -22.41 -13.69
N PRO A 216 -8.11 -22.50 -14.54
CA PRO A 216 -8.26 -21.68 -15.76
C PRO A 216 -8.10 -20.18 -15.45
N PRO A 217 -7.80 -19.33 -16.47
CA PRO A 217 -7.69 -17.89 -16.31
C PRO A 217 -8.86 -17.40 -15.47
N THR A 218 -8.57 -16.76 -14.33
CA THR A 218 -9.59 -16.33 -13.38
C THR A 218 -10.57 -15.45 -14.15
N SER A 219 -11.77 -15.97 -14.36
CA SER A 219 -12.86 -15.20 -14.93
C SER A 219 -12.94 -13.90 -14.14
N HIS A 220 -12.86 -12.77 -14.84
CA HIS A 220 -13.08 -11.45 -14.23
C HIS A 220 -14.51 -11.32 -13.68
N GLN A 221 -15.38 -12.27 -14.01
CA GLN A 221 -16.77 -12.32 -13.62
C GLN A 221 -16.98 -13.31 -12.47
N TRP A 222 -18.04 -13.08 -11.70
CA TRP A 222 -18.47 -13.99 -10.66
C TRP A 222 -18.92 -15.33 -11.24
N GLU A 223 -18.66 -16.42 -10.51
CA GLU A 223 -18.96 -17.78 -10.94
C GLU A 223 -19.84 -18.47 -9.90
N ARG A 224 -20.78 -19.29 -10.37
CA ARG A 224 -21.68 -20.03 -9.46
C ARG A 224 -20.87 -21.03 -8.63
N PRO A 225 -21.15 -21.16 -7.32
CA PRO A 225 -20.52 -22.19 -6.51
C PRO A 225 -21.00 -23.58 -6.96
N PRO A 226 -20.25 -24.65 -6.64
CA PRO A 226 -20.70 -26.02 -6.82
C PRO A 226 -22.04 -26.28 -6.12
N GLN A 227 -22.75 -27.33 -6.56
CA GLN A 227 -23.93 -27.81 -5.86
C GLN A 227 -23.61 -28.08 -4.38
N ASP A 228 -24.57 -27.80 -3.50
CA ASP A 228 -24.48 -27.90 -2.03
C ASP A 228 -23.53 -26.92 -1.34
N PHE A 229 -22.93 -25.98 -2.09
CA PHE A 229 -22.19 -24.85 -1.55
C PHE A 229 -22.92 -23.52 -1.76
N LEU A 230 -22.74 -22.63 -0.78
CA LEU A 230 -23.08 -21.23 -0.87
C LEU A 230 -21.81 -20.42 -1.12
N ASN A 231 -21.90 -19.39 -1.96
CA ASN A 231 -20.84 -18.41 -2.14
C ASN A 231 -21.15 -17.18 -1.29
N CYS A 232 -20.22 -16.76 -0.43
CA CYS A 232 -20.33 -15.55 0.37
C CYS A 232 -19.26 -14.55 -0.06
N ASN A 233 -19.67 -13.58 -0.86
CA ASN A 233 -18.83 -12.46 -1.28
C ASN A 233 -18.75 -11.43 -0.15
N ILE A 234 -17.53 -11.06 0.27
CA ILE A 234 -17.28 -10.15 1.40
C ILE A 234 -16.63 -8.87 0.85
N GLY A 235 -17.30 -7.74 1.05
CA GLY A 235 -16.82 -6.42 0.71
C GLY A 235 -16.38 -5.64 1.95
N SER A 236 -15.33 -4.85 1.79
CA SER A 236 -14.74 -4.04 2.85
C SER A 236 -14.18 -2.75 2.27
N VAL A 237 -14.47 -1.62 2.91
CA VAL A 237 -13.95 -0.30 2.57
C VAL A 237 -13.54 0.42 3.84
N TRP A 238 -12.38 1.07 3.83
CA TRP A 238 -11.87 1.78 4.99
C TRP A 238 -11.60 3.25 4.66
N ASP A 239 -12.23 4.16 5.41
CA ASP A 239 -11.90 5.58 5.41
C ASP A 239 -10.99 5.90 6.60
N HIS A 240 -9.69 6.08 6.29
CA HIS A 240 -8.65 6.41 7.24
C HIS A 240 -8.92 7.72 8.02
N ARG A 241 -9.68 8.67 7.46
CA ARG A 241 -9.92 9.98 8.09
C ARG A 241 -10.78 9.88 9.33
N TYR A 242 -11.74 8.94 9.30
CA TYR A 242 -12.72 8.75 10.37
C TYR A 242 -12.54 7.41 11.09
N GLY A 243 -11.61 6.57 10.65
CA GLY A 243 -11.49 5.18 11.10
C GLY A 243 -12.76 4.38 10.84
N LEU A 244 -13.55 4.79 9.83
CA LEU A 244 -14.83 4.18 9.47
C LEU A 244 -14.56 3.03 8.51
N ASN A 245 -15.05 1.85 8.86
CA ASN A 245 -15.01 0.66 8.02
C ASN A 245 -16.43 0.31 7.58
N GLY A 246 -16.68 0.37 6.27
CA GLY A 246 -17.88 -0.16 5.66
C GLY A 246 -17.68 -1.63 5.32
N ALA A 247 -18.53 -2.49 5.87
CA ALA A 247 -18.54 -3.92 5.57
C ALA A 247 -19.85 -4.31 4.90
N GLY A 248 -19.76 -5.21 3.93
CA GLY A 248 -20.92 -5.80 3.26
C GLY A 248 -20.66 -7.26 2.94
N TRP A 249 -21.70 -8.07 2.92
CA TRP A 249 -21.61 -9.41 2.35
C TRP A 249 -22.89 -9.78 1.60
N LEU A 250 -22.74 -10.68 0.64
CA LEU A 250 -23.81 -11.26 -0.17
C LEU A 250 -23.61 -12.77 -0.24
N VAL A 251 -24.65 -13.53 0.10
CA VAL A 251 -24.70 -14.98 -0.01
C VAL A 251 -25.52 -15.37 -1.23
N ARG A 252 -24.97 -16.25 -2.06
CA ARG A 252 -25.62 -16.81 -3.26
C ARG A 252 -25.54 -18.33 -3.27
N ASP A 253 -26.56 -18.97 -3.84
CA ASP A 253 -26.58 -20.43 -4.05
C ASP A 253 -25.94 -20.86 -5.38
N HIS A 254 -25.96 -22.17 -5.64
CA HIS A 254 -25.45 -22.80 -6.85
C HIS A 254 -26.21 -22.39 -8.14
N GLN A 255 -27.38 -21.77 -8.02
CA GLN A 255 -28.15 -21.22 -9.14
C GLN A 255 -27.83 -19.74 -9.39
N GLY A 256 -26.99 -19.13 -8.55
CA GLY A 256 -26.67 -17.71 -8.58
C GLY A 256 -27.74 -16.83 -7.92
N ILE A 257 -28.72 -17.43 -7.25
CA ILE A 257 -29.79 -16.72 -6.56
C ILE A 257 -29.23 -16.15 -5.26
N ALA A 258 -29.44 -14.85 -5.05
CA ALA A 258 -29.09 -14.19 -3.80
C ALA A 258 -30.02 -14.66 -2.68
N ILE A 259 -29.45 -15.24 -1.62
CA ILE A 259 -30.18 -15.79 -0.49
C ILE A 259 -30.30 -14.76 0.63
N ASN A 260 -29.17 -14.14 1.00
CA ASN A 260 -29.11 -13.10 2.00
C ASN A 260 -28.04 -12.08 1.66
N HIS A 261 -28.22 -10.86 2.13
CA HIS A 261 -27.17 -9.85 2.13
C HIS A 261 -27.23 -9.02 3.40
N SER A 262 -26.15 -8.29 3.64
CA SER A 262 -26.01 -7.53 4.86
C SER A 262 -25.03 -6.39 4.69
N ARG A 263 -25.21 -5.38 5.53
CA ARG A 263 -24.31 -4.22 5.62
C ARG A 263 -24.07 -3.90 7.09
N ARG A 264 -22.86 -3.47 7.42
CA ARG A 264 -22.50 -2.98 8.75
C ARG A 264 -21.42 -1.90 8.65
N ALA A 265 -21.47 -0.93 9.57
CA ALA A 265 -20.38 0.00 9.82
C ALA A 265 -19.62 -0.41 11.07
N PHE A 266 -18.29 -0.36 11.02
CA PHE A 266 -17.42 -0.39 12.18
C PHE A 266 -16.69 0.93 12.33
N VAL A 267 -16.45 1.35 13.56
CA VAL A 267 -15.69 2.56 13.87
C VAL A 267 -14.41 2.20 14.60
N GLY A 268 -13.40 3.06 14.49
CA GLY A 268 -12.13 2.89 15.19
C GLY A 268 -11.23 1.80 14.60
N SER A 269 -11.36 1.49 13.31
CA SER A 269 -10.35 0.67 12.62
C SER A 269 -9.11 1.52 12.33
N MET A 270 -7.95 1.08 12.81
CA MET A 270 -6.68 1.79 12.74
C MET A 270 -5.91 1.53 11.44
N SER A 271 -6.27 0.47 10.72
CA SER A 271 -5.68 0.14 9.43
C SER A 271 -6.68 -0.51 8.47
N LYS A 272 -6.37 -0.47 7.17
CA LYS A 272 -7.09 -1.22 6.13
C LYS A 272 -7.14 -2.72 6.46
N ARG A 273 -6.03 -3.29 6.92
CA ARG A 273 -5.92 -4.70 7.29
C ARG A 273 -6.86 -5.08 8.42
N GLU A 274 -6.90 -4.28 9.48
CA GLU A 274 -7.84 -4.47 10.59
C GLU A 274 -9.30 -4.34 10.14
N ALA A 275 -9.60 -3.36 9.27
CA ALA A 275 -10.93 -3.19 8.70
C ALA A 275 -11.36 -4.43 7.89
N ASP A 276 -10.49 -4.94 7.02
CA ASP A 276 -10.77 -6.12 6.21
C ASP A 276 -10.95 -7.38 7.06
N LEU A 277 -10.14 -7.58 8.10
CA LEU A 277 -10.31 -8.68 9.05
C LEU A 277 -11.59 -8.55 9.88
N LYS A 278 -11.99 -7.34 10.31
CA LYS A 278 -13.27 -7.11 10.99
C LYS A 278 -14.45 -7.45 10.09
N SER A 279 -14.38 -7.09 8.81
CA SER A 279 -15.39 -7.42 7.80
C SER A 279 -15.49 -8.93 7.60
N LEU A 280 -14.36 -9.65 7.52
CA LEU A 280 -14.32 -11.12 7.45
C LEU A 280 -14.88 -11.77 8.72
N HIS A 281 -14.41 -11.37 9.89
CA HIS A 281 -14.88 -11.90 11.18
C HIS A 281 -16.39 -11.85 11.28
N TRP A 282 -16.97 -10.70 10.95
CA TRP A 282 -18.42 -10.52 10.98
C TRP A 282 -19.16 -11.32 9.91
N ALA A 283 -18.61 -11.46 8.70
CA ALA A 283 -19.20 -12.31 7.68
C ALA A 283 -19.24 -13.77 8.14
N VAL A 284 -18.13 -14.31 8.66
CA VAL A 284 -18.05 -15.69 9.17
C VAL A 284 -18.99 -15.89 10.37
N GLU A 285 -19.00 -14.95 11.32
CA GLU A 285 -19.94 -14.95 12.44
C GLU A 285 -21.40 -15.01 11.95
N SER A 286 -21.72 -14.26 10.89
CA SER A 286 -23.05 -14.26 10.29
C SER A 286 -23.40 -15.62 9.67
N MET A 287 -22.45 -16.26 8.95
CA MET A 287 -22.67 -17.59 8.37
C MET A 287 -22.94 -18.63 9.46
N VAL A 288 -22.15 -18.62 10.53
CA VAL A 288 -22.31 -19.51 11.68
C VAL A 288 -23.67 -19.30 12.36
N ASN A 289 -24.06 -18.03 12.60
CA ASN A 289 -25.32 -17.71 13.26
C ASN A 289 -26.55 -18.10 12.43
N MET A 290 -26.45 -18.00 11.09
CA MET A 290 -27.48 -18.44 10.15
C MET A 290 -27.42 -19.93 9.83
N ARG A 291 -26.47 -20.69 10.40
CA ARG A 291 -26.25 -22.13 10.18
C ARG A 291 -25.96 -22.48 8.72
N LEU A 292 -25.26 -21.60 8.01
CA LEU A 292 -24.80 -21.83 6.64
C LEU A 292 -23.46 -22.56 6.71
N ASN A 293 -23.51 -23.88 6.56
CA ASN A 293 -22.40 -24.76 6.92
C ASN A 293 -21.40 -25.04 5.80
N ASN A 294 -21.83 -24.99 4.53
CA ASN A 294 -21.02 -25.25 3.36
C ASN A 294 -20.84 -23.95 2.57
N VAL A 295 -19.74 -23.22 2.83
CA VAL A 295 -19.58 -21.84 2.34
C VAL A 295 -18.21 -21.60 1.71
N ILE A 296 -18.20 -21.06 0.49
CA ILE A 296 -17.02 -20.47 -0.14
C ILE A 296 -17.02 -18.98 0.18
N LEU A 297 -16.04 -18.53 0.95
CA LEU A 297 -15.85 -17.14 1.31
C LEU A 297 -14.95 -16.49 0.26
N GLU A 298 -15.38 -15.38 -0.35
CA GLU A 298 -14.60 -14.64 -1.34
C GLU A 298 -14.36 -13.21 -0.87
N ALA A 299 -13.09 -12.79 -0.83
CA ALA A 299 -12.72 -11.43 -0.44
C ALA A 299 -11.70 -10.84 -1.44
N SER A 300 -11.81 -9.55 -1.72
CA SER A 300 -10.91 -8.87 -2.67
C SER A 300 -9.69 -8.19 -2.05
N SER A 301 -9.49 -8.33 -0.74
CA SER A 301 -8.35 -7.74 -0.02
C SER A 301 -7.13 -8.66 -0.04
N ILE A 302 -5.99 -8.13 -0.49
CA ILE A 302 -4.70 -8.83 -0.41
C ILE A 302 -4.19 -8.79 1.04
N GLU A 303 -4.39 -7.67 1.73
CA GLU A 303 -3.95 -7.47 3.11
C GLU A 303 -4.61 -8.49 4.06
N LEU A 304 -5.87 -8.82 3.83
CA LEU A 304 -6.58 -9.88 4.55
C LEU A 304 -5.93 -11.24 4.31
N ARG A 305 -5.65 -11.58 3.04
CA ARG A 305 -5.01 -12.85 2.68
C ARG A 305 -3.64 -12.99 3.36
N GLU A 306 -2.81 -11.97 3.26
CA GLU A 306 -1.48 -11.94 3.90
C GLU A 306 -1.59 -12.11 5.42
N SER A 307 -2.57 -11.48 6.05
CA SER A 307 -2.77 -11.55 7.51
C SER A 307 -3.05 -12.96 8.00
N LEU A 308 -3.80 -13.74 7.22
CA LEU A 308 -4.16 -15.11 7.58
C LEU A 308 -3.05 -16.10 7.24
N LEU A 309 -2.26 -15.84 6.19
CA LEU A 309 -1.13 -16.68 5.81
C LEU A 309 0.09 -16.48 6.70
N GLU A 310 0.34 -15.25 7.15
CA GLU A 310 1.49 -14.91 7.99
C GLU A 310 1.08 -14.15 9.27
N PRO A 311 0.28 -14.74 10.19
CA PRO A 311 -0.23 -14.04 11.37
C PRO A 311 0.87 -13.45 12.27
N HIS A 312 2.04 -14.09 12.32
CA HIS A 312 3.19 -13.65 13.13
C HIS A 312 3.74 -12.28 12.73
N ARG A 313 3.49 -11.83 11.50
CA ARG A 313 3.90 -10.49 11.02
C ARG A 313 3.01 -9.37 11.59
N PHE A 314 1.86 -9.71 12.17
CA PHE A 314 0.83 -8.76 12.62
C PHE A 314 0.37 -9.09 14.05
N PRO A 315 1.27 -9.01 15.05
CA PRO A 315 0.95 -9.36 16.44
C PRO A 315 -0.22 -8.56 17.02
N GLU A 316 -0.41 -7.32 16.58
CA GLU A 316 -1.51 -6.45 16.99
C GLU A 316 -2.90 -6.94 16.52
N LEU A 317 -2.94 -7.83 15.51
CA LEU A 317 -4.17 -8.41 14.96
C LEU A 317 -4.36 -9.87 15.38
N GLN A 318 -3.45 -10.43 16.18
CA GLN A 318 -3.41 -11.86 16.48
C GLN A 318 -4.71 -12.36 17.16
N SER A 319 -5.29 -11.57 18.06
CA SER A 319 -6.54 -11.92 18.73
C SER A 319 -7.72 -11.97 17.75
N LEU A 320 -7.81 -11.00 16.84
CA LEU A 320 -8.83 -10.96 15.81
C LEU A 320 -8.69 -12.14 14.83
N ILE A 321 -7.47 -12.44 14.39
CA ILE A 321 -7.17 -13.60 13.54
C ILE A 321 -7.56 -14.91 14.25
N ALA A 322 -7.18 -15.08 15.53
CA ALA A 322 -7.53 -16.26 16.30
C ALA A 322 -9.04 -16.46 16.42
N ASN A 323 -9.80 -15.38 16.65
CA ASN A 323 -11.27 -15.43 16.69
C ASN A 323 -11.87 -15.83 15.34
N ILE A 324 -11.34 -15.31 14.23
CA ILE A 324 -11.76 -15.69 12.88
C ILE A 324 -11.54 -17.20 12.66
N LEU A 325 -10.35 -17.70 12.98
CA LEU A 325 -10.02 -19.13 12.83
C LEU A 325 -10.92 -20.03 13.71
N LEU A 326 -11.24 -19.59 14.93
CA LEU A 326 -12.17 -20.27 15.81
C LEU A 326 -13.60 -20.30 15.26
N LEU A 327 -14.06 -19.22 14.62
CA LEU A 327 -15.38 -19.21 13.98
C LEU A 327 -15.41 -20.09 12.74
N LEU A 328 -14.35 -20.08 11.94
CA LEU A 328 -14.23 -20.91 10.74
C LEU A 328 -14.27 -22.41 11.08
N SER A 329 -13.69 -22.83 12.21
CA SER A 329 -13.75 -24.23 12.65
C SER A 329 -15.16 -24.72 13.02
N ARG A 330 -16.14 -23.81 13.15
CA ARG A 330 -17.55 -24.15 13.40
C ARG A 330 -18.35 -24.40 12.12
N LEU A 331 -17.79 -24.08 10.95
CA LEU A 331 -18.39 -24.39 9.65
C LEU A 331 -18.04 -25.84 9.26
N VAL A 332 -18.97 -26.55 8.60
CA VAL A 332 -18.75 -27.96 8.20
C VAL A 332 -17.75 -28.04 7.05
N SER A 333 -17.91 -27.20 6.03
CA SER A 333 -17.02 -27.16 4.88
C SER A 333 -16.87 -25.73 4.42
N TRP A 334 -15.64 -25.24 4.36
CA TRP A 334 -15.39 -23.87 3.93
C TRP A 334 -14.07 -23.73 3.18
N SER A 335 -14.02 -22.72 2.33
CA SER A 335 -12.79 -22.22 1.73
C SER A 335 -12.80 -20.71 1.74
N LEU A 336 -11.62 -20.09 1.79
CA LEU A 336 -11.46 -18.65 1.70
C LEU A 336 -10.59 -18.34 0.48
N LEU A 337 -11.17 -17.62 -0.48
CA LEU A 337 -10.55 -17.29 -1.75
C LEU A 337 -10.30 -15.79 -1.82
N HIS A 338 -9.09 -15.44 -2.25
CA HIS A 338 -8.82 -14.09 -2.72
C HIS A 338 -9.31 -13.96 -4.17
N VAL A 339 -10.14 -12.98 -4.43
CA VAL A 339 -10.71 -12.71 -5.76
C VAL A 339 -10.41 -11.28 -6.20
N GLN A 340 -10.40 -11.02 -7.51
CA GLN A 340 -10.29 -9.65 -8.01
C GLN A 340 -11.51 -8.82 -7.63
N GLU A 341 -11.35 -7.50 -7.49
CA GLU A 341 -12.46 -6.59 -7.18
C GLU A 341 -13.60 -6.66 -8.22
N SER A 342 -13.30 -6.96 -9.48
CA SER A 342 -14.29 -7.13 -10.55
C SER A 342 -15.24 -8.31 -10.31
N ARG A 343 -14.78 -9.36 -9.63
CA ARG A 343 -15.58 -10.53 -9.24
C ARG A 343 -16.38 -10.27 -7.97
N ASN A 344 -15.97 -9.30 -7.15
CA ASN A 344 -16.57 -8.97 -5.86
C ASN A 344 -17.37 -7.65 -5.87
N ARG A 345 -17.80 -7.18 -7.05
CA ARG A 345 -18.39 -5.86 -7.28
C ARG A 345 -19.60 -5.58 -6.38
N VAL A 346 -20.51 -6.55 -6.25
CA VAL A 346 -21.77 -6.36 -5.52
C VAL A 346 -21.52 -6.14 -4.03
N SER A 347 -20.72 -6.99 -3.37
CA SER A 347 -20.41 -6.83 -1.96
C SER A 347 -19.55 -5.60 -1.68
N ASN A 348 -18.63 -5.25 -2.59
CA ASN A 348 -17.87 -4.00 -2.50
C ASN A 348 -18.79 -2.78 -2.62
N ALA A 349 -19.79 -2.79 -3.51
CA ALA A 349 -20.78 -1.72 -3.60
C ALA A 349 -21.60 -1.58 -2.30
N ILE A 350 -22.00 -2.70 -1.69
CA ILE A 350 -22.70 -2.68 -0.38
C ILE A 350 -21.82 -2.02 0.69
N ALA A 351 -20.55 -2.42 0.77
CA ALA A 351 -19.57 -1.84 1.70
C ALA A 351 -19.37 -0.33 1.45
N VAL A 352 -19.18 0.08 0.19
CA VAL A 352 -19.03 1.49 -0.22
C VAL A 352 -20.26 2.32 0.15
N SER A 353 -21.47 1.76 0.11
CA SER A 353 -22.68 2.50 0.53
C SER A 353 -22.64 2.95 2.01
N VAL A 354 -21.80 2.34 2.84
CA VAL A 354 -21.59 2.81 4.23
C VAL A 354 -20.81 4.12 4.26
N THR A 355 -19.74 4.24 3.47
CA THR A 355 -18.84 5.40 3.50
C THR A 355 -19.30 6.50 2.54
N ALA A 356 -19.82 6.15 1.37
CA ALA A 356 -20.30 7.10 0.37
C ALA A 356 -21.68 7.67 0.72
N ASP A 357 -22.63 6.82 1.12
CA ASP A 357 -24.03 7.22 1.36
C ASP A 357 -24.36 7.38 2.85
N LEU A 358 -23.37 7.24 3.74
CA LEU A 358 -23.53 7.27 5.21
C LEU A 358 -24.55 6.27 5.74
N ARG A 359 -24.74 5.13 5.06
CA ARG A 359 -25.70 4.10 5.47
C ARG A 359 -25.12 3.20 6.57
N THR A 360 -24.94 3.76 7.76
CA THR A 360 -24.25 3.11 8.90
C THR A 360 -25.08 2.05 9.63
N GLN A 361 -26.40 2.04 9.42
CA GLN A 361 -27.29 1.07 10.06
C GLN A 361 -26.95 -0.36 9.64
N SER A 362 -26.74 -1.22 10.64
CA SER A 362 -26.52 -2.65 10.44
C SER A 362 -27.84 -3.38 10.22
N TYR A 363 -27.87 -4.30 9.25
CA TYR A 363 -29.04 -5.15 8.99
C TYR A 363 -28.62 -6.43 8.28
N VAL A 364 -29.43 -7.49 8.40
CA VAL A 364 -29.40 -8.67 7.54
C VAL A 364 -30.75 -8.78 6.85
N ALA A 365 -30.77 -8.97 5.54
CA ALA A 365 -32.00 -9.10 4.76
C ALA A 365 -31.98 -10.37 3.90
N ALA A 366 -33.17 -10.89 3.60
CA ALA A 366 -33.37 -11.93 2.61
C ALA A 366 -33.23 -11.36 1.19
N GLY A 367 -32.77 -12.19 0.26
CA GLY A 367 -32.53 -11.80 -1.12
C GLY A 367 -31.29 -10.90 -1.30
N GLY A 368 -31.12 -10.38 -2.51
CA GLY A 368 -30.14 -9.34 -2.83
C GLY A 368 -30.71 -7.93 -2.64
N PRO A 369 -29.87 -6.89 -2.46
CA PRO A 369 -30.33 -5.52 -2.40
C PRO A 369 -30.96 -5.08 -3.72
N SER A 370 -32.16 -4.52 -3.68
CA SER A 370 -32.93 -4.13 -4.87
C SER A 370 -32.18 -3.19 -5.81
N TRP A 371 -31.39 -2.27 -5.26
CA TRP A 371 -30.57 -1.32 -6.00
C TRP A 371 -29.34 -1.94 -6.72
N LEU A 372 -29.02 -3.21 -6.45
CA LEU A 372 -28.00 -3.99 -7.19
C LEU A 372 -28.62 -5.19 -7.95
N SER A 373 -29.95 -5.28 -8.02
CA SER A 373 -30.65 -6.41 -8.64
C SER A 373 -30.20 -6.67 -10.08
N HIS A 374 -30.04 -5.62 -10.88
CA HIS A 374 -29.54 -5.74 -12.25
C HIS A 374 -28.15 -6.36 -12.31
N THR A 375 -27.20 -5.86 -11.51
CA THR A 375 -25.83 -6.42 -11.44
C THR A 375 -25.87 -7.87 -10.99
N ILE A 376 -26.69 -8.17 -9.98
CA ILE A 376 -26.80 -9.52 -9.43
C ILE A 376 -27.31 -10.52 -10.48
N LEU A 377 -28.34 -10.14 -11.22
CA LEU A 377 -28.90 -10.97 -12.29
C LEU A 377 -27.93 -11.11 -13.47
N SER A 378 -27.24 -10.03 -13.85
CA SER A 378 -26.27 -10.06 -14.94
C SER A 378 -25.09 -11.00 -14.65
N GLU A 379 -24.58 -11.01 -13.42
CA GLU A 379 -23.52 -11.93 -12.99
C GLU A 379 -24.01 -13.37 -12.93
N ALA A 380 -25.27 -13.59 -12.55
CA ALA A 380 -25.86 -14.93 -12.52
C ALA A 380 -26.09 -15.50 -13.93
N GLN A 381 -26.35 -14.67 -14.93
CA GLN A 381 -26.68 -15.06 -16.31
C GLN A 381 -25.47 -15.21 -17.24
N ALA A 382 -24.29 -14.71 -16.87
CA ALA A 382 -23.11 -14.69 -17.73
C ALA A 382 -22.42 -16.06 -17.92
N MET A 383 -23.14 -17.15 -17.71
CA MET A 383 -22.72 -18.54 -17.90
C MET A 383 -23.80 -19.36 -18.59
#